data_AF-A0A174HG59-F1
#
_entry.id   AF-A0A174HG59-F1
#
_cell.length_a   1.000
_cell.length_b   1.000
_cell.length_c   1.000
_cell.angle_alpha   90.00
_cell.angle_beta   90.00
_cell.angle_gamma   90.00
#
_symmetry.space_group_name_H-M   'P 1'
#
loop_
_entity.id
_entity.type
_entity.pdbx_description
1 polymer ?
#
loop_
_entity_poly.entity_id
_entity_poly.type
_entity_poly.pdbx_seq_one_letter_code
_entity_poly.pdbx_strand_id
1 'polypeptide(L)'
;MGGSGEVVIVPGYAALINSDEIVDVLVEAATDVLGSEHIHPKKFPSLGVEDFSFFLEKAKGVFYHLGCANKEKGITSPLHSQDFDIDEACLKLGVELQAELALRLLKRNLT
;
A
#
# COMPACT_ATOMS: atom_id res chain seq x y z
N MET A 1 32.35 -16.82 -38.68
CA MET A 1 30.95 -16.50 -38.35
C MET A 1 30.94 -15.45 -37.27
N GLY A 2 30.22 -14.35 -37.47
CA GLY A 2 30.06 -13.29 -36.47
C GLY A 2 28.62 -12.81 -36.49
N GLY A 3 28.07 -12.51 -35.32
CA GLY A 3 26.75 -11.90 -35.14
C GLY A 3 26.88 -10.60 -34.37
N SER A 4 25.96 -9.67 -34.63
CA SER A 4 25.79 -8.42 -33.88
C SER A 4 24.37 -8.36 -33.32
N GLY A 5 24.20 -7.76 -32.15
CA GLY A 5 22.90 -7.53 -31.53
C GLY A 5 22.86 -6.15 -30.90
N GLU A 6 21.65 -5.59 -30.82
CA GLU A 6 21.35 -4.33 -30.15
C GLU A 6 20.41 -4.62 -28.98
N VAL A 7 20.64 -3.96 -27.85
CA VAL A 7 19.79 -4.03 -26.67
C VAL A 7 19.33 -2.62 -26.33
N VAL A 8 18.01 -2.45 -26.22
CA VAL A 8 17.38 -1.22 -25.74
C VAL A 8 16.76 -1.51 -24.39
N ILE A 9 17.21 -0.81 -23.35
CA ILE A 9 16.67 -0.91 -22.00
C ILE A 9 15.84 0.33 -21.73
N VAL A 10 14.54 0.15 -21.50
CA VAL A 10 13.62 1.22 -21.09
C VAL A 10 13.27 1.00 -19.62
N PRO A 11 13.63 1.93 -18.72
CA PRO A 11 13.27 1.83 -17.31
C PRO A 11 11.74 1.78 -17.11
N GLY A 12 11.30 0.86 -16.25
CA GLY A 12 9.92 0.78 -15.77
C GLY A 12 9.72 1.55 -14.47
N TYR A 13 8.83 1.06 -13.61
CA TYR A 13 8.51 1.70 -12.34
C TYR A 13 9.64 1.46 -11.33
N ALA A 14 9.81 2.41 -10.41
CA ALA A 14 10.70 2.23 -9.27
C ALA A 14 10.13 1.21 -8.29
N ALA A 15 10.99 0.68 -7.41
CA ALA A 15 10.51 -0.11 -6.29
C ALA A 15 9.71 0.79 -5.34
N LEU A 16 8.53 0.35 -4.92
CA LEU A 16 7.77 1.05 -3.89
C LEU A 16 8.41 0.77 -2.53
N ILE A 17 9.07 1.78 -1.97
CA ILE A 17 9.77 1.70 -0.68
C ILE A 17 9.12 2.69 0.29
N ASN A 18 8.45 2.17 1.30
CA ASN A 18 7.89 2.98 2.39
C ASN A 18 8.99 3.54 3.29
N SER A 19 8.76 4.73 3.85
CA SER A 19 9.64 5.31 4.86
C SER A 19 9.28 4.76 6.25
N ASP A 20 10.26 4.17 6.96
CA ASP A 20 10.05 3.51 8.25
C ASP A 20 9.32 4.41 9.27
N GLU A 21 9.70 5.69 9.33
CA GLU A 21 9.10 6.65 10.26
C GLU A 21 7.61 6.96 9.96
N ILE A 22 7.18 6.83 8.71
CA ILE A 22 5.78 7.04 8.31
C ILE A 22 4.99 5.73 8.52
N VAL A 23 5.64 4.59 8.33
CA VAL A 23 5.07 3.27 8.67
C VAL A 23 4.76 3.21 10.16
N ASP A 24 5.66 3.67 11.03
CA ASP A 24 5.44 3.69 12.48
C ASP A 24 4.19 4.52 12.84
N VAL A 25 4.03 5.71 12.27
CA VAL A 25 2.84 6.55 12.49
C VAL A 25 1.57 5.87 12.00
N LEU A 26 1.62 5.20 10.84
CA LEU A 26 0.50 4.42 10.32
C LEU A 26 0.14 3.27 11.26
N VAL A 27 1.11 2.53 11.78
CA VAL A 27 0.87 1.41 12.70
C VAL A 27 0.23 1.90 13.98
N GLU A 28 0.67 3.03 14.53
CA GLU A 28 0.04 3.64 15.69
C GLU A 28 -1.40 4.08 15.40
N ALA A 29 -1.63 4.80 14.29
CA ALA A 29 -2.96 5.23 13.87
C ALA A 29 -3.90 4.05 13.67
N ALA A 30 -3.43 3.00 12.99
CA ALA A 30 -4.19 1.78 12.78
C ALA A 30 -4.48 1.08 14.11
N THR A 31 -3.50 0.97 15.01
CA THR A 31 -3.71 0.29 16.31
C THR A 31 -4.84 0.94 17.10
N ASP A 32 -4.95 2.26 17.07
CA ASP A 32 -6.01 2.98 17.78
C ASP A 32 -7.39 2.84 17.08
N VAL A 33 -7.42 2.70 15.76
CA VAL A 33 -8.67 2.59 14.97
C VAL A 33 -9.23 1.16 14.95
N LEU A 34 -8.38 0.15 14.72
CA LEU A 34 -8.80 -1.24 14.51
C LEU A 34 -8.17 -2.27 15.46
N GLY A 35 -7.30 -1.86 16.39
CA GLY A 35 -6.56 -2.80 17.23
C GLY A 35 -5.38 -3.46 16.50
N SER A 36 -4.35 -3.84 17.25
CA SER A 36 -3.11 -4.38 16.69
C SER A 36 -3.26 -5.75 16.07
N GLU A 37 -4.29 -6.52 16.47
CA GLU A 37 -4.61 -7.84 15.97
C GLU A 37 -5.09 -7.85 14.51
N HIS A 38 -5.59 -6.71 14.02
CA HIS A 38 -6.05 -6.53 12.65
C HIS A 38 -4.97 -5.90 11.73
N ILE A 39 -3.76 -5.68 12.25
CA ILE A 39 -2.61 -5.20 11.48
C ILE A 39 -1.74 -6.39 11.09
N HIS A 40 -1.48 -6.53 9.79
CA HIS A 40 -0.72 -7.65 9.25
C HIS A 40 0.53 -7.14 8.52
N PRO A 41 1.74 -7.26 9.13
CA PRO A 41 2.98 -6.94 8.45
C PRO A 41 3.18 -7.83 7.22
N LYS A 42 3.47 -7.23 6.06
CA LYS A 42 3.84 -8.01 4.88
C LYS A 42 5.23 -8.61 5.09
N LYS A 43 5.29 -9.93 5.29
CA LYS A 43 6.55 -10.66 5.44
C LYS A 43 7.45 -10.58 4.20
N PHE A 44 6.85 -10.45 3.02
CA PHE A 44 7.54 -10.38 1.74
C PHE A 44 6.95 -9.27 0.86
N PRO A 45 7.78 -8.63 0.01
CA PRO A 45 7.29 -7.66 -0.97
C PRO A 45 6.37 -8.34 -2.00
N SER A 46 5.55 -7.52 -2.67
CA SER A 46 4.78 -7.96 -3.83
C SER A 46 5.66 -8.00 -5.08
N LEU A 47 5.32 -8.85 -6.05
CA LEU A 47 5.88 -8.80 -7.41
C LEU A 47 5.13 -7.82 -8.33
N GLY A 48 4.01 -7.27 -7.86
CA GLY A 48 3.28 -6.22 -8.57
C GLY A 48 4.06 -4.90 -8.61
N VAL A 49 3.75 -4.09 -9.61
CA VAL A 49 4.28 -2.73 -9.77
C VAL A 49 3.22 -1.71 -9.37
N GLU A 50 3.64 -0.58 -8.81
CA GLU A 50 2.77 0.49 -8.35
C GLU A 50 3.44 1.84 -8.63
N ASP A 51 2.73 2.75 -9.32
CA ASP A 51 3.30 4.04 -9.74
C ASP A 51 3.45 5.01 -8.57
N PHE A 52 2.81 4.70 -7.43
CA PHE A 52 3.02 5.43 -6.18
C PHE A 52 4.49 5.46 -5.73
N SER A 53 5.30 4.51 -6.22
CA SER A 53 6.75 4.52 -6.07
C SER A 53 7.40 5.86 -6.48
N PHE A 54 6.90 6.52 -7.53
CA PHE A 54 7.43 7.81 -7.97
C PHE A 54 7.20 8.94 -6.97
N PHE A 55 6.14 8.89 -6.15
CA PHE A 55 5.95 9.85 -5.06
C PHE A 55 6.92 9.58 -3.92
N LEU A 56 7.16 8.30 -3.59
CA LEU A 56 8.08 7.90 -2.52
C LEU A 56 9.56 8.18 -2.85
N GLU A 57 9.92 8.33 -4.13
CA GLU A 57 11.23 8.84 -4.54
C GLU A 57 11.44 10.33 -4.20
N LYS A 58 10.36 11.08 -3.96
CA LYS A 58 10.39 12.55 -3.77
C LYS A 58 9.99 12.99 -2.38
N ALA A 59 9.19 12.19 -1.68
CA ALA A 59 8.69 12.52 -0.36
C ALA A 59 8.65 11.27 0.52
N LYS A 60 8.79 11.49 1.83
CA LYS A 60 8.52 10.44 2.81
C LYS A 60 7.06 10.06 2.74
N GLY A 61 6.77 8.77 2.77
CA GLY A 61 5.40 8.30 2.66
C GLY A 61 5.24 6.82 2.95
N VAL A 62 3.98 6.41 2.95
CA VAL A 62 3.59 5.02 3.19
C VAL A 62 2.46 4.63 2.25
N PHE A 63 2.60 3.46 1.65
CA PHE A 63 1.57 2.74 0.92
C PHE A 63 1.23 1.45 1.67
N TYR A 64 -0.05 1.17 1.85
CA TYR A 64 -0.53 -0.01 2.56
C TYR A 64 -1.76 -0.59 1.87
N HIS A 65 -2.01 -1.87 2.12
CA HIS A 65 -3.21 -2.54 1.60
C HIS A 65 -4.32 -2.46 2.64
N LEU A 66 -5.48 -1.96 2.23
CA LEU A 66 -6.70 -1.99 3.04
C LEU A 66 -7.42 -3.34 2.82
N GLY A 67 -7.72 -4.04 3.91
CA GLY A 67 -8.52 -5.26 3.83
C GLY A 67 -9.93 -4.96 3.34
N CYS A 68 -10.31 -5.52 2.19
CA CYS A 68 -11.62 -5.33 1.57
C CYS A 68 -12.35 -6.65 1.24
N ALA A 69 -11.72 -7.80 1.50
CA ALA A 69 -12.33 -9.10 1.30
C ALA A 69 -13.31 -9.44 2.43
N ASN A 70 -14.38 -10.16 2.11
CA ASN A 70 -15.33 -10.70 3.08
C ASN A 70 -15.72 -12.14 2.71
N LYS A 71 -15.25 -13.11 3.52
CA LYS A 71 -15.50 -14.54 3.30
C LYS A 71 -16.98 -14.92 3.50
N GLU A 72 -17.67 -14.27 4.42
CA GLU A 72 -19.09 -14.54 4.72
C GLU A 72 -19.99 -14.11 3.55
N LYS A 73 -19.60 -13.05 2.84
CA LYS A 73 -20.27 -12.56 1.62
C LYS A 73 -19.76 -13.21 0.33
N GLY A 74 -18.78 -14.11 0.40
CA GLY A 74 -18.14 -14.72 -0.78
C GLY A 74 -17.16 -13.81 -1.54
N ILE A 75 -16.90 -12.61 -1.04
CA ILE A 75 -16.01 -11.61 -1.65
C ILE A 75 -14.56 -11.97 -1.34
N THR A 76 -13.93 -12.76 -2.21
CA THR A 76 -12.59 -13.34 -1.94
C THR A 76 -11.66 -13.33 -3.15
N SER A 77 -12.16 -12.91 -4.31
CA SER A 77 -11.40 -12.86 -5.56
C SER A 77 -10.24 -11.86 -5.48
N PRO A 78 -9.09 -12.16 -6.08
CA PRO A 78 -7.96 -11.23 -6.10
C PRO A 78 -8.20 -10.06 -7.06
N LEU A 79 -7.43 -8.99 -6.87
CA LEU A 79 -7.32 -7.89 -7.83
C LEU A 79 -6.99 -8.44 -9.23
N HIS A 80 -7.56 -7.82 -10.27
CA HIS A 80 -7.49 -8.25 -11.69
C HIS A 80 -8.26 -9.54 -12.05
N SER A 81 -9.06 -10.10 -11.14
CA SER A 81 -10.04 -11.14 -11.50
C SER A 81 -11.32 -10.55 -12.10
N GLN A 82 -12.00 -11.31 -12.97
CA GLN A 82 -13.34 -10.94 -13.46
C GLN A 82 -14.37 -10.84 -12.31
N ASP A 83 -14.21 -11.70 -11.31
CA ASP A 83 -15.12 -11.78 -10.16
C ASP A 83 -14.61 -10.95 -8.97
N PHE A 84 -13.73 -9.97 -9.22
CA PHE A 84 -13.26 -9.06 -8.19
C PHE A 84 -14.41 -8.19 -7.68
N ASP A 85 -14.52 -8.10 -6.36
CA ASP A 85 -15.48 -7.25 -5.66
C ASP A 85 -14.90 -6.86 -4.29
N ILE A 86 -15.51 -5.90 -3.60
CA ILE A 86 -15.10 -5.42 -2.28
C ILE A 86 -16.28 -5.39 -1.30
N ASP A 87 -16.01 -5.62 -0.02
CA ASP A 87 -16.95 -5.22 1.03
C ASP A 87 -16.83 -3.71 1.28
N GLU A 88 -17.81 -2.94 0.83
CA GLU A 88 -17.84 -1.47 0.97
C GLU A 88 -17.75 -0.97 2.42
N ALA A 89 -17.94 -1.83 3.42
CA ALA A 89 -17.61 -1.50 4.82
C ALA A 89 -16.14 -1.04 4.97
N CYS A 90 -15.24 -1.49 4.09
CA CYS A 90 -13.85 -1.05 4.06
C CYS A 90 -13.71 0.45 3.73
N LEU A 91 -14.65 1.06 2.99
CA LEU A 91 -14.55 2.47 2.59
C LEU A 91 -14.54 3.39 3.80
N LYS A 92 -15.42 3.13 4.79
CA LYS A 92 -15.45 3.88 6.05
C LYS A 92 -14.12 3.74 6.79
N LEU A 93 -13.60 2.51 6.91
CA LEU A 93 -12.33 2.24 7.57
C LEU A 93 -11.16 2.94 6.88
N GLY A 94 -11.12 2.91 5.54
CA GLY A 94 -10.08 3.55 4.75
C GLY A 94 -10.04 5.07 4.95
N VAL A 95 -11.21 5.72 4.98
CA VAL A 95 -11.32 7.16 5.26
C VAL A 95 -10.86 7.49 6.68
N GLU A 96 -11.28 6.71 7.66
CA GLU A 96 -10.91 6.89 9.06
C GLU A 96 -9.38 6.77 9.26
N LEU A 97 -8.77 5.73 8.69
CA LEU A 97 -7.32 5.54 8.74
C LEU A 97 -6.54 6.66 8.06
N GLN A 98 -6.97 7.10 6.88
CA GLN A 98 -6.30 8.19 6.17
C GLN A 98 -6.42 9.52 6.92
N ALA A 99 -7.60 9.82 7.48
CA ALA A 99 -7.81 11.03 8.27
C ALA A 99 -6.94 11.02 9.54
N GLU A 100 -6.91 9.90 10.27
CA GLU A 100 -6.11 9.77 11.48
C GLU A 100 -4.60 9.87 11.19
N LEU A 101 -4.13 9.19 10.13
CA LEU A 101 -2.74 9.29 9.69
C LEU A 101 -2.36 10.74 9.35
N ALA A 102 -3.18 11.43 8.54
CA ALA A 102 -2.91 12.82 8.16
C ALA A 102 -2.84 13.75 9.38
N LEU A 103 -3.78 13.61 10.33
CA LEU A 103 -3.80 14.41 11.55
C LEU A 103 -2.57 14.16 12.43
N ARG A 104 -2.08 12.92 12.52
CA ARG A 104 -0.86 12.60 13.27
C ARG A 104 0.39 13.15 12.63
N LEU A 105 0.52 13.03 11.30
CA LEU A 105 1.66 13.56 10.57
C LEU A 105 1.76 15.09 10.73
N LEU A 106 0.63 15.79 10.62
CA LEU A 106 0.57 17.25 10.83
C LEU A 106 0.94 17.66 12.26
N LYS A 107 0.59 16.85 13.28
CA LYS A 107 0.97 17.13 14.68
C LYS A 107 2.46 16.90 14.94
N ARG A 108 3.11 16.01 14.19
CA ARG A 108 4.52 15.60 14.41
C ARG A 108 5.53 16.39 13.57
N ASN A 109 5.09 17.23 12.63
CA ASN A 109 5.95 17.94 11.67
C ASN A 109 6.91 16.99 10.92
N LEU A 110 6.41 15.79 10.53
CA LEU A 110 7.19 14.77 9.83
C LEU A 110 7.11 14.89 8.29
N THR A 111 6.38 15.89 7.79
CA THR A 111 6.16 16.19 6.37
C THR A 111 6.65 17.58 6.02
#